data_AF-A0A8G1RKR9-F1
#
_entry.id   AF-A0A8G1RKR9-F1
#
_cell.length_a   1.000
_cell.length_b   1.000
_cell.length_c   1.000
_cell.angle_alpha   90.00
_cell.angle_beta   90.00
_cell.angle_gamma   90.00
#
_symmetry.space_group_name_H-M   'P 1'
#
loop_
_entity.id
_entity.type
_entity.pdbx_description
1 polymer ?
#
loop_
_entity_poly.entity_id
_entity_poly.type
_entity_poly.pdbx_seq_one_letter_code
_entity_poly.pdbx_strand_id
1 'polypeptide(L)'
;MLPSQSNGSPKRVNPFSRATPSPSSSPSQQARGLRPKSAVVASPSKFQETRGHFRNASSVSQASTSLVPRPGIRQRSGSLRNDAASGTFAPEFIKTEELRRGADQIRGLEGDNDFSGNKYVWLRDPEKAFVRGLVLEEGESGRLLVQTDDGEQREVEVDQVDKVNPAKFDKADDMAELTHLNEASVVHNLHTRYQADLIYTYSGLFLVTINPYCPLPIYSNEYVKMYKGRNRDENRPHIFAMADEAFRNLVEEGENQSILVTGESGAGKTENTKKVIQYLAAVATTDTPYARSGNNHLSALSQQILRANPILEAFGNAQTVRNNNSSRFGKFIRIEFSRAGQISGASINWYLLEKSRVVKPNANERNYHIFYQLLKGADQKLKETLLLSDLQIQDFAYTRDGNETIAGVSDEEEWNLLVEAFHVMNFSDEDQMCILRTIAAVLHLGNVTIVKYRKSVSFAWHRTRAFCQRVATSES
;
A
#
# COMPACT_ATOMS: atom_id res chain seq x y z
N MET A 1 56.65 32.91 24.81
CA MET A 1 56.17 33.75 23.68
C MET A 1 55.32 32.90 22.76
N LEU A 2 54.44 33.54 21.98
CA LEU A 2 53.55 32.95 20.93
C LEU A 2 54.25 33.02 19.55
N PRO A 3 53.68 32.49 18.42
CA PRO A 3 52.75 31.36 18.21
C PRO A 3 53.38 30.36 17.18
N SER A 4 52.86 29.81 16.06
CA SER A 4 51.54 29.72 15.37
C SER A 4 51.54 28.67 14.22
N GLN A 5 50.56 27.74 14.20
CA GLN A 5 49.69 27.37 13.03
C GLN A 5 50.33 26.78 11.72
N SER A 6 49.63 26.13 10.76
CA SER A 6 48.21 25.73 10.58
C SER A 6 48.03 24.56 9.56
N ASN A 7 46.99 23.73 9.79
CA ASN A 7 46.06 23.03 8.87
C ASN A 7 46.43 22.59 7.43
N GLY A 8 45.97 21.38 7.07
CA GLY A 8 45.63 21.01 5.68
C GLY A 8 45.33 19.52 5.45
N SER A 9 44.07 19.09 5.44
CA SER A 9 43.66 17.71 5.13
C SER A 9 43.18 17.52 3.67
N PRO A 10 43.41 16.35 3.04
CA PRO A 10 43.21 16.17 1.60
C PRO A 10 41.75 15.85 1.20
N LYS A 11 41.28 16.45 0.11
CA LYS A 11 39.98 16.12 -0.52
C LYS A 11 40.08 14.83 -1.34
N ARG A 12 39.08 13.94 -1.23
CA ARG A 12 38.90 12.79 -2.15
C ARG A 12 38.27 13.25 -3.48
N VAL A 13 38.58 12.53 -4.56
CA VAL A 13 38.22 12.89 -5.95
C VAL A 13 36.96 12.15 -6.41
N ASN A 14 36.14 12.82 -7.23
CA ASN A 14 34.89 12.29 -7.81
C ASN A 14 35.19 11.47 -9.10
N PRO A 15 34.77 10.19 -9.22
CA PRO A 15 35.23 9.30 -10.29
C PRO A 15 34.60 9.53 -11.68
N PHE A 16 33.58 10.38 -11.82
CA PHE A 16 32.81 10.52 -13.08
C PHE A 16 33.27 11.68 -13.98
N SER A 17 34.57 11.77 -14.29
CA SER A 17 35.09 12.81 -15.20
C SER A 17 36.21 12.32 -16.14
N ARG A 18 35.85 11.95 -17.37
CA ARG A 18 36.75 12.04 -18.53
C ARG A 18 35.96 12.22 -19.83
N ALA A 19 36.52 13.00 -20.75
CA ALA A 19 35.93 13.31 -22.05
C ALA A 19 36.94 13.11 -23.19
N THR A 20 36.44 13.15 -24.44
CA THR A 20 37.16 13.20 -25.73
C THR A 20 37.93 11.93 -26.16
N PRO A 21 38.22 11.74 -27.47
CA PRO A 21 37.60 12.32 -28.68
C PRO A 21 37.10 11.25 -29.70
N SER A 22 36.43 11.70 -30.76
CA SER A 22 35.99 10.87 -31.91
C SER A 22 36.97 10.95 -33.10
N PRO A 23 36.94 9.99 -34.03
CA PRO A 23 37.20 10.22 -35.45
C PRO A 23 35.90 10.13 -36.28
N SER A 24 35.93 10.69 -37.50
CA SER A 24 34.73 11.01 -38.30
C SER A 24 34.70 10.37 -39.69
N SER A 25 33.50 10.15 -40.23
CA SER A 25 33.23 10.35 -41.67
C SER A 25 31.76 10.70 -41.91
N SER A 26 31.49 11.46 -42.97
CA SER A 26 30.13 11.87 -43.42
C SER A 26 29.91 11.39 -44.86
N PRO A 27 28.67 11.45 -45.38
CA PRO A 27 28.46 12.45 -46.44
C PRO A 27 27.06 13.10 -46.52
N SER A 28 27.05 14.27 -47.16
CA SER A 28 25.98 14.93 -47.95
C SER A 28 24.63 15.31 -47.32
N GLN A 29 24.03 16.38 -47.88
CA GLN A 29 22.77 17.00 -47.48
C GLN A 29 21.73 16.95 -48.62
N GLN A 30 20.48 16.60 -48.30
CA GLN A 30 19.20 17.02 -48.95
C GLN A 30 18.07 16.26 -48.23
N ALA A 31 16.83 16.77 -48.06
CA ALA A 31 16.23 18.04 -48.44
C ALA A 31 15.27 18.56 -47.33
N ARG A 32 14.61 19.72 -47.54
CA ARG A 32 13.65 20.29 -46.58
C ARG A 32 12.29 19.54 -46.62
N GLY A 33 11.74 19.19 -45.45
CA GLY A 33 10.45 18.50 -45.31
C GLY A 33 9.63 18.95 -44.10
N LEU A 34 8.47 19.55 -44.38
CA LEU A 34 7.44 20.10 -43.49
C LEU A 34 7.15 19.32 -42.18
N ARG A 35 7.04 20.05 -41.05
CA ARG A 35 6.24 19.61 -39.88
C ARG A 35 4.76 19.99 -40.09
N PRO A 36 3.79 19.09 -39.84
CA PRO A 36 2.38 19.49 -39.74
C PRO A 36 2.14 20.30 -38.45
N LYS A 37 1.12 21.17 -38.48
CA LYS A 37 0.66 21.96 -37.32
C LYS A 37 -0.57 21.30 -36.70
N SER A 38 -0.66 21.30 -35.37
CA SER A 38 -1.87 20.91 -34.64
C SER A 38 -3.02 21.88 -34.98
N ALA A 39 -4.19 21.36 -35.35
CA ALA A 39 -5.38 22.18 -35.57
C ALA A 39 -6.09 22.44 -34.23
N VAL A 40 -6.31 23.70 -33.89
CA VAL A 40 -7.22 24.09 -32.80
C VAL A 40 -8.60 24.28 -33.39
N VAL A 41 -9.58 23.48 -32.94
CA VAL A 41 -10.99 23.66 -33.30
C VAL A 41 -11.65 24.56 -32.26
N ALA A 42 -12.19 25.69 -32.72
CA ALA A 42 -12.97 26.61 -31.90
C ALA A 42 -14.45 26.50 -32.27
N SER A 43 -15.30 26.18 -31.27
CA SER A 43 -16.76 26.06 -31.46
C SER A 43 -17.46 27.41 -31.20
N PRO A 44 -18.32 27.90 -32.10
CA PRO A 44 -19.02 29.18 -31.91
C PRO A 44 -20.36 29.00 -31.18
N SER A 45 -20.44 29.42 -29.92
CA SER A 45 -21.72 29.63 -29.22
C SER A 45 -22.19 31.08 -29.37
N LYS A 46 -23.40 31.27 -29.91
CA LYS A 46 -24.00 32.61 -30.05
C LYS A 46 -24.60 33.05 -28.72
N PHE A 47 -24.24 34.25 -28.27
CA PHE A 47 -25.03 34.98 -27.27
C PHE A 47 -26.35 35.44 -27.89
N GLN A 48 -27.44 35.32 -27.13
CA GLN A 48 -28.66 36.09 -27.35
C GLN A 48 -29.30 36.42 -25.99
N GLU A 49 -29.35 37.70 -25.65
CA GLU A 49 -29.99 38.18 -24.43
C GLU A 49 -31.52 38.27 -24.60
N THR A 50 -32.27 37.92 -23.55
CA THR A 50 -33.61 38.48 -23.30
C THR A 50 -33.77 38.74 -21.80
N ARG A 51 -34.19 39.96 -21.43
CA ARG A 51 -34.39 40.38 -20.03
C ARG A 51 -35.79 40.06 -19.52
N GLY A 52 -35.91 39.81 -18.22
CA GLY A 52 -37.18 39.76 -17.48
C GLY A 52 -36.94 39.95 -15.98
N HIS A 53 -37.75 40.77 -15.29
CA HIS A 53 -37.52 41.15 -13.88
C HIS A 53 -38.53 40.53 -12.91
N PHE A 54 -38.06 40.28 -11.68
CA PHE A 54 -38.75 40.19 -10.38
C PHE A 54 -40.29 40.20 -10.31
N ARG A 55 -40.84 39.33 -9.45
CA ARG A 55 -41.60 39.74 -8.24
C ARG A 55 -41.83 38.61 -7.23
N ASN A 56 -41.96 38.98 -5.95
CA ASN A 56 -42.42 38.11 -4.87
C ASN A 56 -43.96 38.13 -4.79
N ALA A 57 -44.57 37.00 -4.43
CA ALA A 57 -45.86 36.94 -3.73
C ALA A 57 -46.00 35.57 -3.03
N SER A 58 -46.77 35.52 -1.93
CA SER A 58 -47.11 34.30 -1.20
C SER A 58 -48.63 34.23 -0.95
N SER A 59 -49.19 33.02 -0.86
CA SER A 59 -50.61 32.80 -0.53
C SER A 59 -50.84 31.40 0.05
N VAL A 60 -51.85 31.25 0.91
CA VAL A 60 -52.13 30.04 1.72
C VAL A 60 -53.60 29.63 1.60
N SER A 61 -53.86 28.34 1.45
CA SER A 61 -55.16 27.66 1.70
C SER A 61 -54.91 26.15 1.76
N GLN A 62 -54.93 25.45 2.90
CA GLN A 62 -56.06 25.08 3.78
C GLN A 62 -57.15 24.19 3.15
N ALA A 63 -57.26 22.96 3.67
CA ALA A 63 -58.50 22.20 3.85
C ALA A 63 -58.30 21.10 4.92
N SER A 64 -59.32 20.86 5.77
CA SER A 64 -59.43 19.74 6.74
C SER A 64 -60.71 18.94 6.41
N THR A 65 -61.12 17.81 7.02
CA THR A 65 -60.94 17.20 8.37
C THR A 65 -61.19 15.65 8.22
N SER A 66 -61.49 14.72 9.16
CA SER A 66 -61.79 14.61 10.61
C SER A 66 -61.44 13.18 11.14
N LEU A 67 -61.87 12.83 12.37
CA LEU A 67 -61.88 11.47 12.95
C LEU A 67 -63.35 11.04 13.23
N VAL A 68 -63.79 9.96 13.91
CA VAL A 68 -63.25 8.98 14.92
C VAL A 68 -63.99 7.59 14.69
N PRO A 69 -64.09 6.54 15.57
CA PRO A 69 -63.82 6.37 17.01
C PRO A 69 -63.00 5.09 17.42
N ARG A 70 -63.65 4.11 18.10
CA ARG A 70 -63.14 2.95 18.89
C ARG A 70 -64.35 2.10 19.37
N PRO A 71 -64.29 1.00 20.20
CA PRO A 71 -63.19 0.42 21.00
C PRO A 71 -63.02 -1.14 20.94
N GLY A 72 -62.07 -1.71 21.73
CA GLY A 72 -61.89 -3.16 21.97
C GLY A 72 -60.81 -3.44 23.06
N ILE A 73 -60.89 -4.57 23.81
CA ILE A 73 -60.21 -4.79 25.12
C ILE A 73 -59.82 -6.29 25.37
N ARG A 74 -58.84 -6.55 26.28
CA ARG A 74 -58.38 -7.85 26.90
C ARG A 74 -57.51 -8.79 26.02
N GLN A 75 -56.67 -9.72 26.55
CA GLN A 75 -55.86 -9.79 27.79
C GLN A 75 -54.85 -10.98 27.74
N ARG A 76 -53.64 -10.79 28.30
CA ARG A 76 -52.75 -11.77 29.02
C ARG A 76 -52.68 -13.27 28.62
N SER A 77 -51.44 -13.73 28.40
CA SER A 77 -50.88 -14.96 29.01
C SER A 77 -49.34 -14.93 28.98
N GLY A 78 -48.66 -15.73 29.80
CA GLY A 78 -47.18 -15.86 29.75
C GLY A 78 -46.58 -16.63 30.92
N SER A 79 -45.47 -17.34 30.67
CA SER A 79 -44.64 -18.00 31.69
C SER A 79 -43.29 -18.48 31.12
N LEU A 80 -42.18 -18.12 31.78
CA LEU A 80 -41.09 -19.02 32.28
C LEU A 80 -40.40 -19.98 31.26
N ARG A 81 -39.06 -20.09 31.16
CA ARG A 81 -38.08 -20.22 32.26
C ARG A 81 -36.59 -20.23 31.77
N ASN A 82 -35.66 -20.09 32.73
CA ASN A 82 -34.25 -20.53 32.77
C ASN A 82 -33.14 -19.81 31.96
N ASP A 83 -32.00 -19.69 32.63
CA ASP A 83 -30.73 -19.12 32.18
C ASP A 83 -29.78 -20.13 31.50
N ALA A 84 -28.89 -19.63 30.66
CA ALA A 84 -27.55 -20.17 30.40
C ALA A 84 -26.63 -19.03 29.94
N ALA A 85 -25.37 -19.00 30.41
CA ALA A 85 -24.46 -17.89 30.17
C ALA A 85 -23.71 -18.00 28.83
N SER A 86 -23.45 -16.85 28.19
CA SER A 86 -22.41 -16.69 27.17
C SER A 86 -21.80 -15.30 27.32
N GLY A 87 -20.51 -15.24 27.64
CA GLY A 87 -19.82 -13.99 28.00
C GLY A 87 -19.41 -13.18 26.78
N THR A 88 -19.97 -11.97 26.64
CA THR A 88 -19.45 -10.99 25.68
C THR A 88 -18.28 -10.23 26.33
N PHE A 89 -17.05 -10.53 25.92
CA PHE A 89 -15.84 -9.94 26.50
C PHE A 89 -15.63 -8.52 25.96
N ALA A 90 -16.12 -7.52 26.69
CA ALA A 90 -15.84 -6.10 26.44
C ALA A 90 -14.61 -5.67 27.27
N PRO A 91 -13.54 -5.11 26.66
CA PRO A 91 -12.41 -4.59 27.41
C PRO A 91 -12.80 -3.38 28.26
N GLU A 92 -12.46 -3.38 29.54
CA GLU A 92 -12.65 -2.21 30.41
C GLU A 92 -11.69 -1.07 30.03
N PHE A 93 -12.17 0.16 30.16
CA PHE A 93 -11.43 1.36 29.78
C PHE A 93 -10.40 1.72 30.86
N ILE A 94 -9.10 1.74 30.52
CA ILE A 94 -8.05 2.14 31.45
C ILE A 94 -8.22 3.62 31.81
N LYS A 95 -8.34 3.92 33.10
CA LYS A 95 -8.43 5.29 33.63
C LYS A 95 -7.13 6.08 33.38
N THR A 96 -7.17 7.02 32.45
CA THR A 96 -5.98 7.76 32.02
C THR A 96 -5.44 8.75 33.06
N GLU A 97 -6.21 9.08 34.11
CA GLU A 97 -5.79 10.02 35.17
C GLU A 97 -4.94 9.38 36.27
N GLU A 98 -5.15 8.10 36.60
CA GLU A 98 -4.41 7.43 37.68
C GLU A 98 -2.93 7.23 37.30
N LEU A 99 -2.63 7.01 36.01
CA LEU A 99 -1.27 6.98 35.48
C LEU A 99 -0.55 8.34 35.55
N ARG A 100 -1.24 9.44 35.22
CA ARG A 100 -0.64 10.80 35.25
C ARG A 100 -0.23 11.23 36.66
N ARG A 101 -1.02 10.89 37.68
CA ARG A 101 -0.67 11.21 39.08
C ARG A 101 0.55 10.45 39.62
N GLY A 102 0.90 9.29 39.05
CA GLY A 102 2.14 8.59 39.39
C GLY A 102 3.39 9.27 38.81
N ALA A 103 3.29 9.85 37.61
CA ALA A 103 4.43 10.38 36.87
C ALA A 103 5.05 11.65 37.50
N ASP A 104 4.25 12.55 38.06
CA ASP A 104 4.75 13.83 38.60
C ASP A 104 5.49 13.70 39.95
N GLN A 105 5.29 12.60 40.69
CA GLN A 105 5.81 12.45 42.05
C GLN A 105 7.16 11.73 42.15
N ILE A 106 7.70 11.21 41.04
CA ILE A 106 8.99 10.49 40.98
C ILE A 106 9.91 11.12 39.92
N ARG A 107 10.21 12.42 40.09
CA ARG A 107 11.22 13.18 39.30
C ARG A 107 12.65 13.12 39.88
N GLY A 108 12.92 12.18 40.78
CA GLY A 108 14.24 11.91 41.32
C GLY A 108 14.51 10.41 41.32
N LEU A 109 15.78 10.04 41.11
CA LEU A 109 16.30 8.70 40.77
C LEU A 109 16.25 8.38 39.27
N GLU A 110 17.33 8.77 38.60
CA GLU A 110 17.91 8.02 37.48
C GLU A 110 18.12 6.56 37.95
N GLY A 111 17.81 5.55 37.14
CA GLY A 111 18.82 4.98 36.25
C GLY A 111 19.25 3.62 36.81
N ASP A 112 19.13 2.55 36.01
CA ASP A 112 19.18 1.15 36.43
C ASP A 112 18.08 0.76 37.47
N ASN A 113 18.00 -0.55 37.78
CA ASN A 113 17.04 -1.22 38.69
C ASN A 113 15.59 -1.39 38.19
N ASP A 114 15.23 -2.65 37.88
CA ASP A 114 13.98 -3.23 38.39
C ASP A 114 13.98 -3.15 39.92
N PHE A 115 12.81 -3.15 40.57
CA PHE A 115 12.69 -3.14 42.04
C PHE A 115 13.35 -4.34 42.77
N SER A 116 13.85 -5.33 42.02
CA SER A 116 14.64 -6.47 42.50
C SER A 116 16.15 -6.19 42.65
N GLY A 117 16.68 -5.14 42.03
CA GLY A 117 18.13 -4.89 41.93
C GLY A 117 18.86 -5.78 40.90
N ASN A 118 18.13 -6.53 40.07
CA ASN A 118 18.70 -7.41 39.05
C ASN A 118 19.28 -6.63 37.86
N LYS A 119 20.47 -7.02 37.39
CA LYS A 119 21.11 -6.47 36.19
C LYS A 119 20.89 -7.39 34.99
N TYR A 120 20.05 -6.97 34.06
CA TYR A 120 19.76 -7.72 32.83
C TYR A 120 20.56 -7.19 31.62
N VAL A 121 21.01 -8.12 30.77
CA VAL A 121 21.72 -7.84 29.52
C VAL A 121 21.14 -8.65 28.36
N TRP A 122 21.29 -8.12 27.15
CA TRP A 122 20.99 -8.80 25.89
C TRP A 122 22.27 -9.48 25.38
N LEU A 123 22.14 -10.75 24.99
CA LEU A 123 23.20 -11.53 24.36
C LEU A 123 22.79 -11.88 22.94
N ARG A 124 23.75 -11.94 22.01
CA ARG A 124 23.51 -12.43 20.65
C ARG A 124 23.32 -13.94 20.68
N ASP A 125 22.36 -14.44 19.91
CA ASP A 125 22.03 -15.86 19.84
C ASP A 125 21.85 -16.33 18.37
N PRO A 126 22.51 -17.42 17.93
CA PRO A 126 22.45 -17.84 16.53
C PRO A 126 21.06 -18.24 16.00
N GLU A 127 20.15 -18.68 16.88
CA GLU A 127 18.81 -19.14 16.49
C GLU A 127 17.73 -18.08 16.79
N LYS A 128 17.83 -17.43 17.95
CA LYS A 128 16.83 -16.46 18.45
C LYS A 128 17.16 -15.01 18.08
N ALA A 129 18.29 -14.76 17.40
CA ALA A 129 18.96 -13.49 17.19
C ALA A 129 19.46 -12.81 18.48
N PHE A 130 18.58 -12.65 19.47
CA PHE A 130 18.91 -12.10 20.79
C PHE A 130 18.19 -12.87 21.91
N VAL A 131 18.87 -13.04 23.04
CA VAL A 131 18.28 -13.57 24.29
C VAL A 131 18.56 -12.61 25.44
N ARG A 132 17.63 -12.53 26.40
CA ARG A 132 17.88 -11.86 27.68
C ARG A 132 18.66 -12.80 28.60
N GLY A 133 19.52 -12.24 29.43
CA GLY A 133 20.08 -12.93 30.58
C GLY A 133 20.29 -12.02 31.78
N LEU A 134 20.31 -12.64 32.96
CA LEU A 134 20.63 -12.04 34.25
C LEU A 134 22.13 -12.17 34.50
N VAL A 135 22.81 -11.05 34.76
CA VAL A 135 24.20 -11.07 35.24
C VAL A 135 24.20 -11.63 36.66
N LEU A 136 24.92 -12.75 36.86
CA LEU A 136 25.10 -13.37 38.17
C LEU A 136 26.38 -12.88 38.85
N GLU A 137 27.48 -12.83 38.11
CA GLU A 137 28.79 -12.41 38.61
C GLU A 137 29.50 -11.50 37.60
N GLU A 138 30.20 -10.48 38.10
CA GLU A 138 31.11 -9.64 37.31
C GLU A 138 32.55 -10.06 37.63
N GLY A 139 33.17 -10.78 36.69
CA GLY A 139 34.50 -11.34 36.85
C GLY A 139 35.60 -10.31 36.61
N GLU A 140 36.75 -10.53 37.24
CA GLU A 140 37.97 -9.77 36.96
C GLU A 140 38.31 -9.81 35.46
N SER A 141 38.93 -8.73 34.95
CA SER A 141 39.22 -8.49 33.52
C SER A 141 38.04 -8.21 32.60
N GLY A 142 36.83 -7.95 33.12
CA GLY A 142 35.70 -7.45 32.31
C GLY A 142 34.86 -8.54 31.64
N ARG A 143 34.71 -9.67 32.34
CA ARG A 143 33.81 -10.76 31.95
C ARG A 143 32.58 -10.78 32.83
N LEU A 144 31.47 -11.29 32.30
CA LEU A 144 30.21 -11.46 32.99
C LEU A 144 29.83 -12.94 32.93
N LEU A 145 29.47 -13.53 34.07
CA LEU A 145 28.75 -14.79 34.12
C LEU A 145 27.26 -14.46 34.02
N VAL A 146 26.62 -14.85 32.92
CA VAL A 146 25.23 -14.47 32.62
C VAL A 146 24.38 -15.71 32.48
N GLN A 147 23.28 -15.79 33.24
CA GLN A 147 22.27 -16.83 33.08
C GLN A 147 21.18 -16.36 32.13
N THR A 148 20.99 -17.06 31.01
CA THR A 148 19.97 -16.73 30.00
C THR A 148 18.57 -17.13 30.48
N ASP A 149 17.53 -16.56 29.86
CA ASP A 149 16.12 -16.88 30.15
C ASP A 149 15.77 -18.38 29.95
N ASP A 150 16.56 -19.13 29.17
CA ASP A 150 16.48 -20.60 29.02
C ASP A 150 17.34 -21.40 30.03
N GLY A 151 17.94 -20.72 31.00
CA GLY A 151 18.58 -21.31 32.18
C GLY A 151 20.07 -21.67 32.02
N GLU A 152 20.60 -21.62 30.80
CA GLU A 152 22.02 -21.82 30.51
C GLU A 152 22.87 -20.68 31.10
N GLN A 153 24.07 -20.99 31.57
CA GLN A 153 25.05 -19.98 31.99
C GLN A 153 26.10 -19.81 30.90
N ARG A 154 26.30 -18.57 30.43
CA ARG A 154 27.28 -18.19 29.41
C ARG A 154 28.26 -17.18 30.02
N GLU A 155 29.56 -17.45 29.91
CA GLU A 155 30.62 -16.49 30.24
C GLU A 155 30.89 -15.63 29.01
N VAL A 156 30.73 -14.31 29.13
CA VAL A 156 30.81 -13.35 28.00
C VAL A 156 31.56 -12.08 28.39
N GLU A 157 32.19 -11.41 27.43
CA GLU A 157 32.85 -10.12 27.65
C GLU A 157 31.83 -8.98 27.71
N VAL A 158 32.10 -7.94 28.50
CA VAL A 158 31.21 -6.76 28.64
C VAL A 158 30.92 -6.09 27.28
N ASP A 159 31.90 -6.07 26.37
CA ASP A 159 31.76 -5.47 25.03
C ASP A 159 30.91 -6.32 24.06
N GLN A 160 30.54 -7.54 24.44
CA GLN A 160 29.72 -8.46 23.62
C GLN A 160 28.23 -8.46 24.02
N VAL A 161 27.85 -7.73 25.07
CA VAL A 161 26.47 -7.67 25.58
C VAL A 161 25.87 -6.27 25.45
N ASP A 162 24.57 -6.23 25.20
CA ASP A 162 23.80 -4.99 25.05
C ASP A 162 22.96 -4.71 26.31
N LYS A 163 22.80 -3.44 26.70
CA LYS A 163 21.97 -3.10 27.88
C LYS A 163 20.48 -3.35 27.63
N VAL A 164 19.77 -3.92 28.61
CA VAL A 164 18.31 -4.11 28.60
C VAL A 164 17.60 -2.86 29.11
N ASN A 165 16.52 -2.45 28.45
CA ASN A 165 15.69 -1.34 28.94
C ASN A 165 14.85 -1.79 30.17
N PRO A 166 14.68 -0.94 31.21
CA PRO A 166 13.79 -1.26 32.33
C PRO A 166 12.35 -1.53 31.88
N ALA A 167 11.64 -2.46 32.54
CA ALA A 167 10.32 -2.96 32.13
C ALA A 167 9.21 -1.89 32.00
N LYS A 168 9.41 -0.68 32.52
CA LYS A 168 8.53 0.48 32.27
C LYS A 168 8.48 0.93 30.80
N PHE A 169 9.42 0.46 29.98
CA PHE A 169 9.48 0.70 28.53
C PHE A 169 8.98 -0.49 27.70
N ASP A 170 8.51 -1.56 28.33
CA ASP A 170 7.94 -2.72 27.62
C ASP A 170 6.75 -2.27 26.77
N LYS A 171 6.79 -2.62 25.48
CA LYS A 171 5.78 -2.25 24.49
C LYS A 171 5.63 -0.73 24.29
N ALA A 172 6.70 0.06 24.47
CA ALA A 172 6.75 1.50 24.16
C ALA A 172 6.14 1.80 22.77
N ASP A 173 5.29 2.84 22.71
CA ASP A 173 4.60 3.25 21.48
C ASP A 173 5.55 3.96 20.49
N ASP A 174 6.58 4.68 20.97
CA ASP A 174 7.74 5.11 20.16
C ASP A 174 9.05 4.54 20.70
N MET A 175 9.81 3.85 19.85
CA MET A 175 11.11 3.31 20.20
C MET A 175 12.20 4.38 20.42
N ALA A 176 11.95 5.64 20.03
CA ALA A 176 12.81 6.77 20.38
C ALA A 176 12.77 7.13 21.89
N GLU A 177 11.79 6.63 22.65
CA GLU A 177 11.67 6.84 24.11
C GLU A 177 12.53 5.87 24.93
N LEU A 178 13.11 4.83 24.31
CA LEU A 178 13.93 3.83 24.99
C LEU A 178 15.24 4.45 25.51
N THR A 179 15.54 4.24 26.80
CA THR A 179 16.82 4.67 27.42
C THR A 179 18.05 4.03 26.75
N HIS A 180 17.90 2.82 26.21
CA HIS A 180 18.97 2.08 25.54
C HIS A 180 18.56 1.73 24.11
N LEU A 181 19.04 2.53 23.17
CA LEU A 181 18.81 2.38 21.72
C LEU A 181 19.82 1.39 21.12
N ASN A 182 19.53 0.10 21.27
CA ASN A 182 20.29 -0.99 20.64
C ASN A 182 19.37 -1.93 19.84
N GLU A 183 20.00 -2.72 18.96
CA GLU A 183 19.31 -3.62 18.02
C GLU A 183 18.42 -4.63 18.78
N ALA A 184 18.92 -5.20 19.87
CA ALA A 184 18.20 -6.14 20.72
C ALA A 184 16.93 -5.52 21.33
N SER A 185 16.98 -4.30 21.88
CA SER A 185 15.81 -3.64 22.48
C SER A 185 14.78 -3.23 21.42
N VAL A 186 15.21 -2.81 20.22
CA VAL A 186 14.31 -2.53 19.09
C VAL A 186 13.58 -3.81 18.67
N VAL A 187 14.31 -4.92 18.49
CA VAL A 187 13.73 -6.23 18.16
C VAL A 187 12.77 -6.70 19.27
N HIS A 188 13.15 -6.55 20.53
CA HIS A 188 12.31 -6.94 21.67
C HIS A 188 11.01 -6.13 21.77
N ASN A 189 11.06 -4.80 21.62
CA ASN A 189 9.86 -3.97 21.66
C ASN A 189 8.91 -4.30 20.50
N LEU A 190 9.46 -4.47 19.29
CA LEU A 190 8.69 -4.90 18.12
C LEU A 190 8.05 -6.28 18.31
N HIS A 191 8.79 -7.24 18.88
CA HIS A 191 8.31 -8.61 19.10
C HIS A 191 7.21 -8.66 20.17
N THR A 192 7.40 -8.00 21.32
CA THR A 192 6.42 -7.98 22.42
C THR A 192 5.15 -7.20 22.10
N ARG A 193 5.23 -6.20 21.20
CA ARG A 193 4.08 -5.53 20.61
C ARG A 193 3.34 -6.41 19.60
N TYR A 194 4.08 -7.07 18.70
CA TYR A 194 3.50 -8.02 17.74
C TYR A 194 2.76 -9.18 18.42
N GLN A 195 3.32 -9.74 19.51
CA GLN A 195 2.65 -10.74 20.37
C GLN A 195 1.35 -10.26 21.05
N ALA A 196 1.06 -8.96 21.01
CA ALA A 196 -0.15 -8.34 21.56
C ALA A 196 -1.03 -7.69 20.47
N ASP A 197 -0.90 -8.14 19.21
CA ASP A 197 -1.57 -7.61 18.02
C ASP A 197 -1.30 -6.12 17.71
N LEU A 198 -0.31 -5.51 18.38
CA LEU A 198 0.10 -4.12 18.17
C LEU A 198 1.11 -4.03 17.00
N ILE A 199 0.61 -4.19 15.78
CA ILE A 199 1.44 -4.25 14.56
C ILE A 199 2.16 -2.94 14.18
N TYR A 200 1.74 -1.83 14.76
CA TYR A 200 2.21 -0.47 14.48
C TYR A 200 3.04 0.06 15.65
N THR A 201 4.22 0.61 15.38
CA THR A 201 5.13 1.17 16.40
C THR A 201 5.89 2.35 15.81
N TYR A 202 6.03 3.48 16.50
CA TYR A 202 6.87 4.58 16.03
C TYR A 202 8.36 4.29 16.27
N SER A 203 9.20 4.96 15.49
CA SER A 203 10.65 5.03 15.65
C SER A 203 11.10 6.42 15.25
N GLY A 204 10.91 7.38 16.16
CA GLY A 204 11.05 8.81 15.86
C GLY A 204 10.10 9.22 14.73
N LEU A 205 10.64 9.68 13.59
CA LEU A 205 9.83 10.09 12.43
C LEU A 205 9.19 8.92 11.64
N PHE A 206 9.58 7.67 11.89
CA PHE A 206 9.10 6.52 11.12
C PHE A 206 7.95 5.79 11.83
N LEU A 207 6.97 5.31 11.06
CA LEU A 207 6.01 4.30 11.51
C LEU A 207 6.45 2.91 11.03
N VAL A 208 6.94 2.09 11.95
CA VAL A 208 7.24 0.68 11.70
C VAL A 208 5.93 -0.11 11.70
N THR A 209 5.78 -0.99 10.71
CA THR A 209 4.61 -1.87 10.56
C THR A 209 5.06 -3.30 10.32
N ILE A 210 4.57 -4.25 11.12
CA ILE A 210 4.80 -5.69 10.91
C ILE A 210 3.53 -6.30 10.33
N ASN A 211 3.65 -7.17 9.32
CA ASN A 211 2.49 -7.82 8.72
C ASN A 211 1.94 -8.91 9.68
N PRO A 212 0.68 -8.81 10.17
CA PRO A 212 0.10 -9.81 11.07
C PRO A 212 -0.28 -11.13 10.39
N TYR A 213 -0.38 -11.15 9.05
CA TYR A 213 -0.94 -12.25 8.26
C TYR A 213 -2.40 -12.64 8.62
N CYS A 214 -3.07 -11.90 9.49
CA CYS A 214 -4.47 -12.04 9.87
C CYS A 214 -5.23 -10.69 9.79
N PRO A 215 -6.57 -10.70 9.69
CA PRO A 215 -7.37 -9.47 9.67
C PRO A 215 -7.58 -8.90 11.09
N LEU A 216 -6.97 -7.75 11.39
CA LEU A 216 -7.16 -7.03 12.66
C LEU A 216 -8.28 -5.96 12.56
N PRO A 217 -9.11 -5.77 13.60
CA PRO A 217 -10.28 -4.87 13.59
C PRO A 217 -9.93 -3.37 13.77
N ILE A 218 -8.75 -2.93 13.31
CA ILE A 218 -8.17 -1.60 13.55
C ILE A 218 -8.45 -0.58 12.42
N TYR A 219 -9.21 -0.97 11.39
CA TYR A 219 -9.51 -0.14 10.22
C TYR A 219 -10.99 0.24 10.09
N SER A 220 -11.71 0.28 11.21
CA SER A 220 -13.15 0.60 11.25
C SER A 220 -13.42 2.11 11.17
N ASN A 221 -14.70 2.46 11.00
CA ASN A 221 -15.14 3.86 11.04
C ASN A 221 -15.07 4.48 12.45
N GLU A 222 -14.94 3.69 13.53
CA GLU A 222 -14.57 4.21 14.85
C GLU A 222 -13.11 4.66 14.85
N TYR A 223 -12.20 3.84 14.31
CA TYR A 223 -10.77 4.19 14.21
C TYR A 223 -10.58 5.44 13.33
N VAL A 224 -11.28 5.58 12.21
CA VAL A 224 -11.21 6.83 11.41
C VAL A 224 -11.57 8.06 12.23
N LYS A 225 -12.60 7.98 13.09
CA LYS A 225 -13.01 9.09 13.98
C LYS A 225 -12.04 9.31 15.15
N MET A 226 -11.37 8.26 15.61
CA MET A 226 -10.39 8.30 16.70
C MET A 226 -9.13 9.09 16.31
N TYR A 227 -8.66 8.94 15.07
CA TYR A 227 -7.47 9.65 14.58
C TYR A 227 -7.76 11.01 13.94
N LYS A 228 -9.00 11.30 13.53
CA LYS A 228 -9.34 12.55 12.83
C LYS A 228 -9.04 13.79 13.67
N GLY A 229 -8.16 14.65 13.14
CA GLY A 229 -7.84 15.95 13.73
C GLY A 229 -7.13 15.84 15.08
N ARG A 230 -6.33 14.79 15.27
CA ARG A 230 -5.60 14.51 16.52
C ARG A 230 -4.12 14.66 16.32
N ASN A 231 -3.43 15.12 17.37
CA ASN A 231 -1.99 15.05 17.41
C ASN A 231 -1.55 13.59 17.54
N ARG A 232 -0.36 13.30 16.99
CA ARG A 232 0.26 11.98 16.96
C ARG A 232 0.28 11.30 18.33
N ASP A 233 0.52 12.08 19.38
CA ASP A 233 0.76 11.61 20.76
C ASP A 233 -0.54 11.53 21.60
N GLU A 234 -1.70 11.90 21.04
CA GLU A 234 -3.01 11.71 21.68
C GLU A 234 -3.55 10.29 21.52
N ASN A 235 -2.98 9.51 20.59
CA ASN A 235 -3.42 8.16 20.22
C ASN A 235 -2.23 7.21 20.10
N ARG A 236 -2.50 5.90 20.01
CA ARG A 236 -1.48 4.88 19.74
C ARG A 236 -0.92 5.00 18.31
N PRO A 237 0.24 4.38 18.01
CA PRO A 237 0.81 4.34 16.67
C PRO A 237 -0.15 3.69 15.68
N HIS A 238 -0.46 4.38 14.58
CA HIS A 238 -1.33 3.86 13.54
C HIS A 238 -1.10 4.57 12.20
N ILE A 239 -1.33 3.87 11.09
CA ILE A 239 -1.21 4.44 9.74
C ILE A 239 -2.18 5.62 9.51
N PHE A 240 -3.29 5.67 10.25
CA PHE A 240 -4.24 6.79 10.21
C PHE A 240 -3.68 8.07 10.85
N ALA A 241 -2.79 7.99 11.85
CA ALA A 241 -2.17 9.19 12.43
C ALA A 241 -1.27 9.88 11.40
N MET A 242 -0.43 9.09 10.70
CA MET A 242 0.43 9.57 9.61
C MET A 242 -0.37 10.13 8.42
N ALA A 243 -1.57 9.58 8.16
CA ALA A 243 -2.46 10.09 7.12
C ALA A 243 -3.22 11.36 7.55
N ASP A 244 -3.56 11.52 8.84
CA ASP A 244 -4.16 12.74 9.40
C ASP A 244 -3.16 13.90 9.46
N GLU A 245 -1.94 13.63 9.93
CA GLU A 245 -0.84 14.59 10.00
C GLU A 245 -0.50 15.12 8.60
N ALA A 246 -0.32 14.24 7.61
CA ALA A 246 -0.09 14.64 6.23
C ALA A 246 -1.30 15.37 5.60
N PHE A 247 -2.53 15.11 6.03
CA PHE A 247 -3.72 15.83 5.54
C PHE A 247 -3.84 17.22 6.18
N ARG A 248 -3.60 17.34 7.48
CA ARG A 248 -3.61 18.62 8.21
C ARG A 248 -2.52 19.55 7.69
N ASN A 249 -1.27 19.08 7.60
CA ASN A 249 -0.17 19.90 7.10
C ASN A 249 -0.43 20.40 5.66
N LEU A 250 -1.03 19.56 4.79
CA LEU A 250 -1.44 19.96 3.44
C LEU A 250 -2.50 21.09 3.43
N VAL A 251 -3.43 21.10 4.38
CA VAL A 251 -4.53 22.07 4.46
C VAL A 251 -4.16 23.33 5.24
N GLU A 252 -3.34 23.19 6.29
CA GLU A 252 -2.95 24.26 7.22
C GLU A 252 -1.72 25.04 6.72
N GLU A 253 -0.68 24.35 6.23
CA GLU A 253 0.55 24.97 5.69
C GLU A 253 0.41 25.28 4.19
N GLY A 254 -0.41 24.50 3.47
CA GLY A 254 -0.58 24.62 2.02
C GLY A 254 0.51 23.97 1.18
N GLU A 255 1.44 23.22 1.80
CA GLU A 255 2.53 22.53 1.10
C GLU A 255 2.20 21.08 0.72
N ASN A 256 2.78 20.59 -0.38
CA ASN A 256 2.49 19.25 -0.91
C ASN A 256 3.17 18.16 -0.08
N GLN A 257 2.37 17.37 0.63
CA GLN A 257 2.84 16.28 1.50
C GLN A 257 3.05 14.95 0.75
N SER A 258 3.90 14.07 1.28
CA SER A 258 4.18 12.75 0.69
C SER A 258 4.40 11.65 1.73
N ILE A 259 3.68 10.54 1.60
CA ILE A 259 3.83 9.35 2.45
C ILE A 259 4.60 8.27 1.66
N LEU A 260 5.78 7.87 2.15
CA LEU A 260 6.65 6.88 1.52
C LEU A 260 6.54 5.52 2.23
N VAL A 261 5.98 4.51 1.54
CA VAL A 261 5.78 3.16 2.10
C VAL A 261 6.87 2.20 1.60
N THR A 262 7.88 1.95 2.44
CA THR A 262 9.01 1.05 2.17
C THR A 262 8.79 -0.38 2.70
N GLY A 263 9.67 -1.32 2.34
CA GLY A 263 9.69 -2.70 2.83
C GLY A 263 9.89 -3.75 1.73
N GLU A 264 10.20 -4.99 2.12
CA GLU A 264 10.36 -6.13 1.20
C GLU A 264 9.04 -6.58 0.54
N SER A 265 9.11 -7.59 -0.34
CA SER A 265 7.93 -8.29 -0.84
C SER A 265 7.24 -9.03 0.31
N GLY A 266 5.90 -9.05 0.36
CA GLY A 266 5.14 -9.60 1.49
C GLY A 266 4.96 -8.66 2.70
N ALA A 267 5.73 -7.57 2.82
CA ALA A 267 5.69 -6.64 3.97
C ALA A 267 4.44 -5.70 4.04
N GLY A 268 3.30 -6.08 3.45
CA GLY A 268 2.03 -5.34 3.62
C GLY A 268 1.95 -3.93 2.98
N LYS A 269 2.93 -3.51 2.16
CA LYS A 269 2.98 -2.16 1.56
C LYS A 269 1.69 -1.74 0.83
N THR A 270 1.14 -2.65 0.01
CA THR A 270 -0.06 -2.39 -0.80
C THR A 270 -1.29 -2.14 0.08
N GLU A 271 -1.44 -2.91 1.16
CA GLU A 271 -2.56 -2.74 2.09
C GLU A 271 -2.43 -1.48 2.92
N ASN A 272 -1.25 -1.15 3.45
CA ASN A 272 -1.02 0.14 4.10
C ASN A 272 -1.34 1.32 3.16
N THR A 273 -0.97 1.22 1.88
CA THR A 273 -1.32 2.22 0.86
C THR A 273 -2.85 2.32 0.66
N LYS A 274 -3.55 1.19 0.56
CA LYS A 274 -5.03 1.15 0.49
C LYS A 274 -5.67 1.78 1.73
N LYS A 275 -5.10 1.58 2.93
CA LYS A 275 -5.60 2.17 4.20
C LYS A 275 -5.37 3.68 4.31
N VAL A 276 -4.22 4.20 3.85
CA VAL A 276 -3.99 5.65 3.73
C VAL A 276 -5.05 6.28 2.81
N ILE A 277 -5.30 5.70 1.63
CA ILE A 277 -6.28 6.20 0.66
C ILE A 277 -7.71 6.14 1.23
N GLN A 278 -8.07 5.03 1.89
CA GLN A 278 -9.36 4.85 2.58
C GLN A 278 -9.57 5.93 3.65
N TYR A 279 -8.54 6.24 4.45
CA TYR A 279 -8.60 7.27 5.49
C TYR A 279 -8.79 8.67 4.91
N LEU A 280 -7.95 9.06 3.95
CA LEU A 280 -8.01 10.38 3.30
C LEU A 280 -9.38 10.64 2.64
N ALA A 281 -9.95 9.63 2.00
CA ALA A 281 -11.30 9.70 1.43
C ALA A 281 -12.41 9.88 2.49
N ALA A 282 -12.28 9.20 3.62
CA ALA A 282 -13.25 9.30 4.72
C ALA A 282 -13.16 10.65 5.44
N VAL A 283 -11.97 11.21 5.64
CA VAL A 283 -11.81 12.55 6.23
C VAL A 283 -12.35 13.62 5.27
N ALA A 284 -11.86 13.66 4.02
CA ALA A 284 -12.17 14.69 3.02
C ALA A 284 -13.66 14.80 2.61
N THR A 285 -14.49 13.82 2.95
CA THR A 285 -15.94 13.85 2.70
C THR A 285 -16.76 14.41 3.87
N THR A 286 -16.23 14.38 5.10
CA THR A 286 -17.04 14.62 6.32
C THR A 286 -17.34 16.08 6.64
N ASP A 287 -16.49 17.03 6.27
CA ASP A 287 -16.62 18.44 6.68
C ASP A 287 -17.44 19.31 5.70
N THR A 288 -18.19 18.70 4.78
CA THR A 288 -18.96 19.42 3.77
C THR A 288 -20.45 19.53 4.14
N PRO A 289 -21.07 20.73 4.09
CA PRO A 289 -22.53 20.85 4.22
C PRO A 289 -23.29 20.04 3.15
N TYR A 290 -22.66 19.81 2.00
CA TYR A 290 -23.17 19.00 0.89
C TYR A 290 -23.20 17.49 1.17
N ALA A 291 -22.52 16.97 2.20
CA ALA A 291 -22.61 15.56 2.60
C ALA A 291 -24.04 15.14 2.98
N ARG A 292 -24.89 16.10 3.40
CA ARG A 292 -26.32 15.89 3.65
C ARG A 292 -27.17 15.71 2.38
N SER A 293 -26.59 15.89 1.20
CA SER A 293 -27.29 15.88 -0.10
C SER A 293 -26.92 14.67 -0.99
N GLY A 294 -26.52 13.55 -0.39
CA GLY A 294 -26.46 12.23 -1.07
C GLY A 294 -25.60 12.16 -2.35
N ASN A 295 -24.58 13.00 -2.46
CA ASN A 295 -23.92 13.24 -3.74
C ASN A 295 -22.83 12.19 -4.05
N ASN A 296 -23.24 11.11 -4.73
CA ASN A 296 -22.43 9.91 -4.98
C ASN A 296 -21.07 10.15 -5.64
N HIS A 297 -20.83 11.27 -6.33
CA HIS A 297 -19.60 11.51 -7.10
C HIS A 297 -18.30 11.51 -6.27
N LEU A 298 -18.30 12.02 -5.03
CA LEU A 298 -17.10 11.98 -4.17
C LEU A 298 -16.80 10.56 -3.64
N SER A 299 -17.86 9.77 -3.41
CA SER A 299 -17.71 8.34 -3.13
C SER A 299 -17.19 7.60 -4.36
N ALA A 300 -17.69 7.93 -5.55
CA ALA A 300 -17.25 7.30 -6.79
C ALA A 300 -15.75 7.54 -7.08
N LEU A 301 -15.24 8.77 -6.91
CA LEU A 301 -13.81 9.05 -7.14
C LEU A 301 -12.90 8.30 -6.14
N SER A 302 -13.26 8.26 -4.85
CA SER A 302 -12.47 7.49 -3.87
C SER A 302 -12.55 5.98 -4.12
N GLN A 303 -13.71 5.46 -4.51
CA GLN A 303 -13.88 4.08 -4.96
C GLN A 303 -13.06 3.79 -6.22
N GLN A 304 -13.01 4.68 -7.21
CA GLN A 304 -12.19 4.53 -8.42
C GLN A 304 -10.70 4.43 -8.10
N ILE A 305 -10.15 5.25 -7.19
CA ILE A 305 -8.74 5.13 -6.78
C ILE A 305 -8.45 3.75 -6.14
N LEU A 306 -9.40 3.20 -5.38
CA LEU A 306 -9.27 1.87 -4.78
C LEU A 306 -9.47 0.74 -5.83
N ARG A 307 -10.43 0.89 -6.76
CA ARG A 307 -10.75 -0.07 -7.83
C ARG A 307 -9.78 -0.04 -9.01
N ALA A 308 -8.94 0.98 -9.13
CA ALA A 308 -7.78 0.97 -10.03
C ALA A 308 -6.73 -0.08 -9.62
N ASN A 309 -6.73 -0.58 -8.37
CA ASN A 309 -5.74 -1.55 -7.92
C ASN A 309 -5.85 -2.90 -8.66
N PRO A 310 -7.00 -3.60 -8.77
CA PRO A 310 -7.13 -4.81 -9.61
C PRO A 310 -6.49 -4.70 -11.01
N ILE A 311 -6.69 -3.60 -11.73
CA ILE A 311 -6.05 -3.36 -13.05
C ILE A 311 -4.51 -3.29 -12.90
N LEU A 312 -4.01 -2.50 -11.95
CA LEU A 312 -2.58 -2.35 -11.72
C LEU A 312 -1.90 -3.61 -11.15
N GLU A 313 -2.64 -4.42 -10.39
CA GLU A 313 -2.16 -5.68 -9.83
C GLU A 313 -2.17 -6.78 -10.90
N ALA A 314 -3.20 -6.88 -11.74
CA ALA A 314 -3.26 -7.79 -12.88
C ALA A 314 -2.11 -7.60 -13.88
N PHE A 315 -1.87 -6.35 -14.31
CA PHE A 315 -0.88 -6.01 -15.34
C PHE A 315 0.53 -5.73 -14.77
N GLY A 316 0.67 -5.54 -13.45
CA GLY A 316 1.91 -5.08 -12.81
C GLY A 316 2.42 -5.95 -11.65
N ASN A 317 1.64 -6.91 -11.15
CA ASN A 317 2.11 -7.88 -10.16
C ASN A 317 2.32 -9.27 -10.79
N ALA A 318 3.13 -10.09 -10.12
CA ALA A 318 3.38 -11.48 -10.45
C ALA A 318 3.67 -12.30 -9.18
N GLN A 319 3.54 -13.63 -9.26
CA GLN A 319 4.11 -14.51 -8.23
C GLN A 319 5.63 -14.52 -8.34
N THR A 320 6.28 -14.37 -7.19
CA THR A 320 7.73 -14.46 -6.97
C THR A 320 8.01 -15.48 -5.87
N VAL A 321 9.25 -15.97 -5.77
CA VAL A 321 9.64 -17.02 -4.80
C VAL A 321 9.31 -16.65 -3.34
N ARG A 322 9.29 -15.34 -2.99
CA ARG A 322 8.95 -14.84 -1.64
C ARG A 322 7.52 -14.32 -1.47
N ASN A 323 6.74 -14.16 -2.54
CA ASN A 323 5.42 -13.52 -2.47
C ASN A 323 4.57 -13.83 -3.71
N ASN A 324 3.37 -14.35 -3.49
CA ASN A 324 2.39 -14.69 -4.53
C ASN A 324 1.84 -13.47 -5.30
N ASN A 325 1.83 -12.28 -4.70
CA ASN A 325 1.34 -11.06 -5.32
C ASN A 325 2.37 -9.92 -5.15
N SER A 326 3.49 -10.02 -5.88
CA SER A 326 4.59 -9.05 -5.84
C SER A 326 4.47 -8.02 -6.95
N SER A 327 4.28 -6.74 -6.59
CA SER A 327 4.37 -5.64 -7.57
C SER A 327 5.76 -5.54 -8.16
N ARG A 328 5.84 -5.55 -9.50
CA ARG A 328 7.09 -5.49 -10.28
C ARG A 328 7.30 -4.12 -10.94
N PHE A 329 6.74 -3.08 -10.34
CA PHE A 329 6.85 -1.67 -10.70
C PHE A 329 6.74 -0.79 -9.45
N GLY A 330 7.31 0.41 -9.48
CA GLY A 330 7.08 1.44 -8.48
C GLY A 330 5.79 2.21 -8.79
N LYS A 331 4.92 2.40 -7.78
CA LYS A 331 3.64 3.11 -7.91
C LYS A 331 3.66 4.40 -7.10
N PHE A 332 3.40 5.53 -7.74
CA PHE A 332 3.24 6.84 -7.09
C PHE A 332 1.82 7.35 -7.35
N ILE A 333 1.02 7.47 -6.29
CA ILE A 333 -0.37 7.95 -6.37
C ILE A 333 -0.37 9.39 -5.86
N ARG A 334 -0.67 10.34 -6.76
CA ARG A 334 -0.99 11.72 -6.37
C ARG A 334 -2.50 11.79 -6.15
N ILE A 335 -2.91 12.30 -5.00
CA ILE A 335 -4.30 12.70 -4.71
C ILE A 335 -4.28 14.22 -4.55
N GLU A 336 -5.18 14.90 -5.26
CA GLU A 336 -5.24 16.34 -5.33
C GLU A 336 -6.41 16.84 -4.49
N PHE A 337 -6.14 17.75 -3.56
CA PHE A 337 -7.15 18.31 -2.66
C PHE A 337 -7.35 19.80 -2.98
N SER A 338 -8.60 20.22 -2.92
CA SER A 338 -8.97 21.64 -2.93
C SER A 338 -8.57 22.31 -1.61
N ARG A 339 -8.51 23.66 -1.61
CA ARG A 339 -8.33 24.47 -0.38
C ARG A 339 -9.42 24.26 0.69
N ALA A 340 -10.50 23.53 0.37
CA ALA A 340 -11.57 23.17 1.31
C ALA A 340 -11.43 21.72 1.82
N GLY A 341 -10.26 21.08 1.66
CA GLY A 341 -9.99 19.70 2.09
C GLY A 341 -10.67 18.61 1.25
N GLN A 342 -11.50 18.97 0.27
CA GLN A 342 -12.20 18.01 -0.60
C GLN A 342 -11.26 17.45 -1.67
N ILE A 343 -11.34 16.15 -1.97
CA ILE A 343 -10.64 15.54 -3.12
C ILE A 343 -11.17 16.16 -4.42
N SER A 344 -10.25 16.67 -5.23
CA SER A 344 -10.49 17.31 -6.52
C SER A 344 -10.03 16.47 -7.72
N GLY A 345 -9.10 15.53 -7.50
CA GLY A 345 -8.58 14.64 -8.54
C GLY A 345 -7.60 13.61 -7.99
N ALA A 346 -7.17 12.67 -8.83
CA ALA A 346 -6.07 11.76 -8.54
C ALA A 346 -5.41 11.27 -9.83
N SER A 347 -4.10 10.96 -9.76
CA SER A 347 -3.33 10.41 -10.87
C SER A 347 -2.31 9.39 -10.39
N ILE A 348 -2.13 8.29 -11.13
CA ILE A 348 -1.17 7.24 -10.78
C ILE A 348 -0.02 7.23 -11.80
N ASN A 349 1.16 7.60 -11.33
CA ASN A 349 2.40 7.46 -12.09
C ASN A 349 3.05 6.12 -11.74
N TRP A 350 3.57 5.42 -12.75
CA TRP A 350 4.28 4.16 -12.59
C TRP A 350 5.72 4.28 -13.10
N TYR A 351 6.63 3.55 -12.45
CA TYR A 351 8.06 3.59 -12.72
C TYR A 351 8.66 2.18 -12.72
N LEU A 352 9.74 1.98 -13.48
CA LEU A 352 10.60 0.78 -13.39
C LEU A 352 9.87 -0.58 -13.49
N LEU A 353 8.87 -0.69 -14.36
CA LEU A 353 8.21 -1.97 -14.67
C LEU A 353 9.25 -3.00 -15.17
N GLU A 354 9.24 -4.21 -14.58
CA GLU A 354 10.14 -5.32 -14.92
C GLU A 354 9.78 -5.95 -16.29
N LYS A 355 10.09 -5.24 -17.37
CA LYS A 355 9.80 -5.67 -18.75
C LYS A 355 10.46 -7.00 -19.14
N SER A 356 11.56 -7.37 -18.50
CA SER A 356 12.25 -8.65 -18.71
C SER A 356 11.38 -9.87 -18.37
N ARG A 357 10.53 -9.78 -17.33
CA ARG A 357 9.64 -10.87 -16.90
C ARG A 357 8.70 -11.33 -18.01
N VAL A 358 8.25 -10.42 -18.86
CA VAL A 358 7.32 -10.69 -19.97
C VAL A 358 7.85 -11.79 -20.89
N VAL A 359 9.15 -11.76 -21.22
CA VAL A 359 9.77 -12.67 -22.20
C VAL A 359 10.61 -13.78 -21.56
N LYS A 360 10.92 -13.66 -20.26
CA LYS A 360 11.71 -14.61 -19.50
C LYS A 360 11.30 -14.56 -18.01
N PRO A 361 10.31 -15.38 -17.58
CA PRO A 361 10.09 -15.63 -16.16
C PRO A 361 11.32 -16.31 -15.54
N ASN A 362 11.47 -16.20 -14.21
CA ASN A 362 12.45 -16.98 -13.46
C ASN A 362 11.85 -18.35 -13.09
N ALA A 363 12.71 -19.34 -12.83
CA ALA A 363 12.27 -20.63 -12.31
C ALA A 363 11.50 -20.45 -10.98
N ASN A 364 10.43 -21.23 -10.80
CA ASN A 364 9.51 -21.18 -9.66
C ASN A 364 8.75 -19.85 -9.48
N GLU A 365 8.72 -18.98 -10.50
CA GLU A 365 7.93 -17.75 -10.52
C GLU A 365 6.82 -17.78 -11.60
N ARG A 366 5.95 -16.77 -11.62
CA ARG A 366 5.00 -16.52 -12.72
C ARG A 366 5.43 -15.32 -13.57
N ASN A 367 4.87 -15.24 -14.76
CA ASN A 367 4.74 -13.98 -15.50
C ASN A 367 3.66 -13.09 -14.83
N TYR A 368 3.31 -11.95 -15.43
CA TYR A 368 2.24 -11.08 -14.91
C TYR A 368 0.87 -11.79 -14.87
N HIS A 369 0.08 -11.53 -13.83
CA HIS A 369 -1.18 -12.26 -13.56
C HIS A 369 -2.17 -12.21 -14.73
N ILE A 370 -2.24 -11.08 -15.44
CA ILE A 370 -3.12 -10.85 -16.60
C ILE A 370 -3.06 -11.96 -17.66
N PHE A 371 -1.88 -12.57 -17.90
CA PHE A 371 -1.77 -13.67 -18.86
C PHE A 371 -2.55 -14.91 -18.42
N TYR A 372 -2.51 -15.23 -17.13
CA TYR A 372 -3.17 -16.40 -16.55
C TYR A 372 -4.67 -16.14 -16.33
N GLN A 373 -5.03 -14.93 -15.90
CA GLN A 373 -6.41 -14.46 -15.78
C GLN A 373 -7.12 -14.49 -17.14
N LEU A 374 -6.49 -13.99 -18.21
CA LEU A 374 -7.02 -14.05 -19.57
C LEU A 374 -7.20 -15.49 -20.08
N LEU A 375 -6.21 -16.37 -19.88
CA LEU A 375 -6.29 -17.74 -20.37
C LEU A 375 -7.31 -18.60 -19.60
N LYS A 376 -7.51 -18.35 -18.30
CA LYS A 376 -8.49 -19.09 -17.48
C LYS A 376 -9.86 -18.42 -17.50
N GLY A 377 -10.00 -17.21 -16.97
CA GLY A 377 -11.29 -16.58 -16.68
C GLY A 377 -12.04 -15.96 -17.86
N ALA A 378 -11.38 -15.66 -18.99
CA ALA A 378 -12.08 -15.11 -20.15
C ALA A 378 -13.11 -16.10 -20.74
N ASP A 379 -14.23 -15.56 -21.23
CA ASP A 379 -15.27 -16.39 -21.84
C ASP A 379 -14.84 -16.97 -23.20
N GLN A 380 -15.56 -17.99 -23.66
CA GLN A 380 -15.24 -18.69 -24.90
C GLN A 380 -15.28 -17.75 -26.12
N LYS A 381 -16.21 -16.80 -26.16
CA LYS A 381 -16.37 -15.86 -27.28
C LYS A 381 -15.19 -14.87 -27.37
N LEU A 382 -14.71 -14.36 -26.24
CA LEU A 382 -13.52 -13.52 -26.17
C LEU A 382 -12.26 -14.33 -26.53
N LYS A 383 -12.14 -15.56 -26.03
CA LYS A 383 -11.03 -16.48 -26.40
C LYS A 383 -11.01 -16.76 -27.90
N GLU A 384 -12.15 -17.04 -28.53
CA GLU A 384 -12.26 -17.20 -29.99
C GLU A 384 -11.88 -15.92 -30.74
N THR A 385 -12.35 -14.76 -30.27
CA THR A 385 -12.02 -13.44 -30.86
C THR A 385 -10.52 -13.14 -30.81
N LEU A 386 -9.82 -13.61 -29.77
CA LEU A 386 -8.38 -13.42 -29.55
C LEU A 386 -7.51 -14.58 -30.09
N LEU A 387 -8.13 -15.60 -30.71
CA LEU A 387 -7.49 -16.84 -31.17
C LEU A 387 -6.79 -17.64 -30.05
N LEU A 388 -7.40 -17.65 -28.86
CA LEU A 388 -6.94 -18.34 -27.64
C LEU A 388 -7.80 -19.58 -27.30
N SER A 389 -8.89 -19.86 -28.03
CA SER A 389 -9.89 -20.89 -27.70
C SER A 389 -9.31 -22.28 -27.40
N ASP A 390 -8.31 -22.69 -28.18
CA ASP A 390 -7.74 -24.05 -28.13
C ASP A 390 -6.35 -24.07 -27.46
N LEU A 391 -5.98 -23.01 -26.72
CA LEU A 391 -4.61 -22.80 -26.23
C LEU A 391 -4.57 -22.64 -24.71
N GLN A 392 -3.69 -23.42 -24.08
CA GLN A 392 -3.47 -23.44 -22.64
C GLN A 392 -2.19 -22.70 -22.25
N ILE A 393 -1.96 -22.53 -20.95
CA ILE A 393 -0.77 -21.83 -20.40
C ILE A 393 0.55 -22.44 -20.90
N GLN A 394 0.56 -23.74 -21.19
CA GLN A 394 1.75 -24.47 -21.66
C GLN A 394 2.03 -24.31 -23.17
N ASP A 395 1.05 -23.86 -23.96
CA ASP A 395 1.21 -23.60 -25.40
C ASP A 395 1.98 -22.30 -25.68
N PHE A 396 2.17 -21.42 -24.68
CA PHE A 396 2.84 -20.13 -24.84
C PHE A 396 4.22 -20.12 -24.17
N ALA A 397 5.26 -19.84 -24.97
CA ALA A 397 6.66 -19.82 -24.51
C ALA A 397 6.95 -18.80 -23.41
N TYR A 398 6.10 -17.78 -23.22
CA TYR A 398 6.24 -16.77 -22.17
C TYR A 398 5.56 -17.14 -20.84
N THR A 399 4.78 -18.23 -20.77
CA THR A 399 4.09 -18.66 -19.54
C THR A 399 4.33 -20.11 -19.14
N ARG A 400 4.63 -21.01 -20.08
CA ARG A 400 4.82 -22.46 -19.84
C ARG A 400 5.97 -22.81 -18.90
N ASP A 401 7.00 -21.98 -18.86
CA ASP A 401 8.26 -22.24 -18.14
C ASP A 401 8.22 -21.67 -16.69
N GLY A 402 7.01 -21.32 -16.20
CA GLY A 402 6.73 -20.82 -14.85
C GLY A 402 5.47 -21.47 -14.25
N ASN A 403 5.08 -21.07 -13.03
CA ASN A 403 4.04 -21.78 -12.27
C ASN A 403 2.63 -21.62 -12.90
N GLU A 404 1.89 -22.72 -13.06
CA GLU A 404 0.55 -22.67 -13.67
C GLU A 404 -0.53 -22.12 -12.73
N THR A 405 -0.36 -22.29 -11.41
CA THR A 405 -1.34 -21.93 -10.36
C THR A 405 -0.67 -21.26 -9.16
N ILE A 406 -1.47 -20.59 -8.33
CA ILE A 406 -1.08 -20.04 -7.04
C ILE A 406 -1.96 -20.70 -5.97
N ALA A 407 -1.37 -21.19 -4.88
CA ALA A 407 -2.13 -21.80 -3.80
C ALA A 407 -3.07 -20.77 -3.15
N GLY A 408 -4.38 -21.07 -3.11
CA GLY A 408 -5.40 -20.22 -2.50
C GLY A 408 -5.85 -19.01 -3.34
N VAL A 409 -5.52 -18.93 -4.63
CA VAL A 409 -5.96 -17.83 -5.53
C VAL A 409 -6.59 -18.40 -6.79
N SER A 410 -7.79 -17.93 -7.13
CA SER A 410 -8.46 -18.25 -8.38
C SER A 410 -8.15 -17.20 -9.45
N ASP A 411 -7.44 -17.59 -10.51
CA ASP A 411 -7.20 -16.72 -11.68
C ASP A 411 -8.52 -16.30 -12.37
N GLU A 412 -9.64 -17.02 -12.14
CA GLU A 412 -10.98 -16.71 -12.67
C GLU A 412 -11.72 -15.67 -11.82
N GLU A 413 -11.65 -15.75 -10.49
CA GLU A 413 -12.24 -14.73 -9.61
C GLU A 413 -11.51 -13.40 -9.77
N GLU A 414 -10.18 -13.43 -9.86
CA GLU A 414 -9.34 -12.27 -10.15
C GLU A 414 -9.61 -11.67 -11.54
N TRP A 415 -9.94 -12.49 -12.55
CA TRP A 415 -10.40 -12.01 -13.85
C TRP A 415 -11.75 -11.26 -13.75
N ASN A 416 -12.71 -11.79 -12.98
CA ASN A 416 -13.99 -11.13 -12.76
C ASN A 416 -13.83 -9.79 -12.02
N LEU A 417 -12.94 -9.71 -11.03
CA LEU A 417 -12.57 -8.46 -10.35
C LEU A 417 -11.87 -7.45 -11.28
N LEU A 418 -11.08 -7.92 -12.24
CA LEU A 418 -10.49 -7.07 -13.27
C LEU A 418 -11.54 -6.48 -14.22
N VAL A 419 -12.51 -7.28 -14.67
CA VAL A 419 -13.61 -6.82 -15.53
C VAL A 419 -14.52 -5.82 -14.78
N GLU A 420 -14.87 -6.10 -13.53
CA GLU A 420 -15.57 -5.13 -12.67
C GLU A 420 -14.80 -3.80 -12.57
N ALA A 421 -13.48 -3.87 -12.38
CA ALA A 421 -12.63 -2.69 -12.28
C ALA A 421 -12.56 -1.88 -13.59
N PHE A 422 -12.51 -2.52 -14.76
CA PHE A 422 -12.57 -1.80 -16.04
C PHE A 422 -13.89 -1.02 -16.20
N HIS A 423 -15.03 -1.64 -15.85
CA HIS A 423 -16.33 -0.96 -15.90
C HIS A 423 -16.43 0.20 -14.89
N VAL A 424 -15.99 0.03 -13.65
CA VAL A 424 -15.99 1.11 -12.63
C VAL A 424 -15.06 2.28 -13.01
N MET A 425 -13.98 1.98 -13.73
CA MET A 425 -13.07 2.99 -14.29
C MET A 425 -13.53 3.58 -15.63
N ASN A 426 -14.70 3.18 -16.14
CA ASN A 426 -15.32 3.65 -17.40
C ASN A 426 -14.49 3.38 -18.67
N PHE A 427 -13.75 2.27 -18.74
CA PHE A 427 -13.16 1.81 -20.00
C PHE A 427 -14.27 1.29 -20.94
N SER A 428 -14.32 1.76 -22.19
CA SER A 428 -15.29 1.26 -23.16
C SER A 428 -14.98 -0.19 -23.57
N ASP A 429 -15.96 -0.89 -24.14
CA ASP A 429 -15.76 -2.26 -24.61
C ASP A 429 -14.70 -2.33 -25.72
N GLU A 430 -14.55 -1.27 -26.53
CA GLU A 430 -13.47 -1.13 -27.52
C GLU A 430 -12.10 -0.95 -26.86
N ASP A 431 -11.99 -0.11 -25.83
CA ASP A 431 -10.73 0.09 -25.09
C ASP A 431 -10.29 -1.21 -24.40
N GLN A 432 -11.20 -1.87 -23.68
CA GLN A 432 -10.97 -3.17 -23.05
C GLN A 432 -10.52 -4.21 -24.09
N MET A 433 -11.24 -4.31 -25.22
CA MET A 433 -10.90 -5.21 -26.32
C MET A 433 -9.52 -4.89 -26.91
N CYS A 434 -9.13 -3.62 -27.07
CA CYS A 434 -7.80 -3.22 -27.55
C CYS A 434 -6.67 -3.57 -26.57
N ILE A 435 -6.91 -3.41 -25.26
CA ILE A 435 -5.98 -3.84 -24.21
C ILE A 435 -5.79 -5.37 -24.26
N LEU A 436 -6.89 -6.13 -24.31
CA LEU A 436 -6.86 -7.59 -24.30
C LEU A 436 -6.29 -8.19 -25.60
N ARG A 437 -6.55 -7.57 -26.76
CA ARG A 437 -5.86 -7.85 -28.04
C ARG A 437 -4.36 -7.66 -27.92
N THR A 438 -3.90 -6.62 -27.21
CA THR A 438 -2.47 -6.38 -27.00
C THR A 438 -1.82 -7.46 -26.13
N ILE A 439 -2.51 -7.94 -25.08
CA ILE A 439 -2.03 -9.06 -24.26
C ILE A 439 -1.98 -10.37 -25.05
N ALA A 440 -3.02 -10.69 -25.83
CA ALA A 440 -3.03 -11.84 -26.72
C ALA A 440 -1.91 -11.76 -27.78
N ALA A 441 -1.62 -10.57 -28.32
CA ALA A 441 -0.53 -10.36 -29.26
C ALA A 441 0.84 -10.70 -28.65
N VAL A 442 1.08 -10.33 -27.38
CA VAL A 442 2.33 -10.64 -26.67
C VAL A 442 2.48 -12.15 -26.46
N LEU A 443 1.41 -12.87 -26.11
CA LEU A 443 1.42 -14.33 -26.01
C LEU A 443 1.74 -15.00 -27.36
N HIS A 444 1.02 -14.63 -28.43
CA HIS A 444 1.24 -15.18 -29.78
C HIS A 444 2.61 -14.82 -30.38
N LEU A 445 3.22 -13.70 -29.95
CA LEU A 445 4.57 -13.27 -30.35
C LEU A 445 5.66 -14.16 -29.73
N GLY A 446 5.48 -14.62 -28.48
CA GLY A 446 6.43 -15.53 -27.83
C GLY A 446 6.61 -16.86 -28.53
N ASN A 447 5.61 -17.29 -29.30
CA ASN A 447 5.63 -18.52 -30.08
C ASN A 447 6.27 -18.39 -31.48
N VAL A 448 6.73 -17.19 -31.86
CA VAL A 448 7.36 -16.97 -33.17
C VAL A 448 8.78 -17.51 -33.17
N THR A 449 9.03 -18.57 -33.94
CA THR A 449 10.36 -19.16 -34.08
C THR A 449 11.04 -18.73 -35.39
N ILE A 450 12.31 -18.34 -35.28
CA ILE A 450 13.13 -17.90 -36.43
C ILE A 450 13.97 -19.09 -36.92
N VAL A 451 13.64 -19.62 -38.09
CA VAL A 451 14.34 -20.77 -38.68
C VAL A 451 15.33 -20.27 -39.75
N LYS A 452 16.60 -20.61 -39.59
CA LYS A 452 17.67 -20.23 -40.53
C LYS A 452 17.78 -21.24 -41.66
N TYR A 453 17.15 -20.94 -42.81
CA TYR A 453 17.35 -21.71 -44.03
C TYR A 453 18.70 -21.37 -44.69
N ARG A 454 19.23 -22.30 -45.49
CA ARG A 454 20.65 -22.30 -45.92
C ARG A 454 21.14 -21.07 -46.70
N LYS A 455 20.25 -20.22 -47.23
CA LYS A 455 20.58 -18.90 -47.82
C LYS A 455 19.56 -17.80 -47.48
N SER A 456 18.63 -18.02 -46.55
CA SER A 456 17.54 -17.08 -46.22
C SER A 456 17.01 -17.31 -44.81
N VAL A 457 16.59 -16.24 -44.13
CA VAL A 457 15.89 -16.34 -42.84
C VAL A 457 14.39 -16.48 -43.11
N SER A 458 13.77 -17.50 -42.51
CA SER A 458 12.33 -17.76 -42.63
C SER A 458 11.71 -17.89 -41.23
N PHE A 459 10.73 -17.03 -40.94
CA PHE A 459 9.95 -17.09 -39.72
C PHE A 459 8.85 -18.15 -39.83
N ALA A 460 8.69 -19.00 -38.82
CA ALA A 460 7.62 -19.99 -38.75
C ALA A 460 6.41 -19.39 -37.99
N TRP A 461 5.35 -19.04 -38.73
CA TRP A 461 4.21 -18.27 -38.23
C TRP A 461 2.90 -19.08 -38.06
N HIS A 462 2.95 -20.41 -37.90
CA HIS A 462 1.80 -21.30 -38.19
C HIS A 462 0.43 -20.90 -37.61
N ARG A 463 0.36 -20.38 -36.36
CA ARG A 463 -0.85 -19.74 -35.82
C ARG A 463 -0.75 -18.21 -35.72
N THR A 464 0.41 -17.66 -35.35
CA THR A 464 0.63 -16.20 -35.23
C THR A 464 0.33 -15.41 -36.51
N ARG A 465 0.48 -16.01 -37.70
CA ARG A 465 0.07 -15.38 -38.97
C ARG A 465 -1.42 -15.04 -38.99
N ALA A 466 -2.28 -15.95 -38.54
CA ALA A 466 -3.73 -15.75 -38.48
C ALA A 466 -4.09 -14.66 -37.45
N PHE A 467 -3.33 -14.56 -36.36
CA PHE A 467 -3.46 -13.46 -35.40
C PHE A 467 -3.10 -12.12 -36.05
N CYS A 468 -1.92 -11.99 -36.65
CA CYS A 468 -1.50 -10.75 -37.32
C CYS A 468 -2.49 -10.33 -38.42
N GLN A 469 -3.00 -11.27 -39.23
CA GLN A 469 -3.96 -11.02 -40.32
C GLN A 469 -5.40 -10.71 -39.86
N ARG A 470 -5.75 -10.93 -38.57
CA ARG A 470 -7.08 -10.63 -38.02
C ARG A 470 -7.10 -9.51 -36.99
N VAL A 471 -5.96 -9.24 -36.34
CA VAL A 471 -5.87 -8.37 -35.15
C VAL A 471 -4.87 -7.22 -35.32
N ALA A 472 -3.81 -7.40 -36.12
CA ALA A 472 -2.84 -6.32 -36.38
C ALA A 472 -3.14 -5.53 -37.67
N THR A 473 -3.99 -6.06 -38.55
CA THR A 473 -4.48 -5.40 -39.76
C THR A 473 -5.99 -5.13 -39.65
N SER A 474 -6.35 -4.10 -38.89
CA SER A 474 -7.56 -3.33 -39.20
C SER A 474 -7.32 -2.58 -40.52
N GLU A 475 -8.23 -2.71 -41.49
CA GLU A 475 -8.13 -1.99 -42.76
C GLU A 475 -8.25 -0.47 -42.56
N SER A 476 -7.47 0.28 -43.35
CA SER A 476 -7.42 1.74 -43.41
C SER A 476 -6.97 2.19 -44.80
#